data_AF-A0A429HSY4-F1
#
_entry.id   AF-A0A429HSY4-F1
#
_cell.length_a   1.000
_cell.length_b   1.000
_cell.length_c   1.000
_cell.angle_alpha   90.00
_cell.angle_beta   90.00
_cell.angle_gamma   90.00
#
_symmetry.space_group_name_H-M   'P 1'
#
loop_
_entity.id
_entity.type
_entity.pdbx_description
1 polymer ?
#
loop_
_entity_poly.entity_id
_entity_poly.type
_entity_poly.pdbx_seq_one_letter_code
_entity_poly.pdbx_strand_id
1 'polypeptide(L)'
;MDERTPMDDATLYLEGARPVLRFERVLPRPPEAVWRSLTDREELAGWFPSAIAAGGTEPWAAGAPLTFTFPGAEGPVPTGEVLESDRPRLLAYTWDGEALRFELSPRPDGGTHLVFSYRATPGTAALNAAGWQVCLAKLTDGPARAPAWQPLFDGYVAGFEPLLGPQEGPPASVGRER
;
A
#
# COMPACT_ATOMS: atom_id res chain seq x y z
N MET A 1 -11.15 -14.75 16.61
CA MET A 1 -10.73 -15.91 15.83
C MET A 1 -10.38 -15.33 14.48
N ASP A 2 -9.11 -14.95 14.29
CA ASP A 2 -8.64 -14.31 13.06
C ASP A 2 -8.54 -15.37 11.97
N GLU A 3 -9.45 -15.32 11.00
CA GLU A 3 -9.39 -16.19 9.83
C GLU A 3 -8.37 -15.63 8.86
N ARG A 4 -7.28 -16.37 8.63
CA ARG A 4 -6.15 -15.96 7.80
C ARG A 4 -6.19 -16.75 6.49
N THR A 5 -6.50 -16.08 5.38
CA THR A 5 -6.43 -16.69 4.04
C THR A 5 -5.21 -16.15 3.28
N PRO A 6 -4.13 -16.93 3.14
CA PRO A 6 -3.00 -16.54 2.31
C PRO A 6 -3.39 -16.64 0.83
N MET A 7 -3.39 -15.50 0.13
CA MET A 7 -3.58 -15.43 -1.33
C MET A 7 -2.27 -14.93 -1.95
N ASP A 8 -1.34 -15.87 -2.18
CA ASP A 8 -0.01 -15.82 -2.82
C ASP A 8 0.97 -14.66 -2.51
N ASP A 9 0.51 -13.52 -1.99
CA ASP A 9 1.34 -12.37 -1.64
C ASP A 9 0.66 -11.34 -0.70
N ALA A 10 -0.66 -11.39 -0.55
CA ALA A 10 -1.42 -10.65 0.46
C ALA A 10 -2.15 -11.59 1.42
N THR A 11 -2.24 -11.16 2.67
CA THR A 11 -3.02 -11.83 3.70
C THR A 11 -4.13 -10.90 4.16
N LEU A 12 -5.38 -11.34 4.02
CA LEU A 12 -6.54 -10.63 4.56
C LEU A 12 -6.73 -11.00 6.03
N TYR A 13 -6.86 -9.99 6.88
CA TYR A 13 -7.27 -10.08 8.27
C TYR A 13 -8.60 -9.34 8.45
N LEU A 14 -9.45 -9.81 9.36
CA LEU A 14 -10.72 -9.17 9.67
C LEU A 14 -10.66 -8.60 11.09
N GLU A 15 -10.35 -7.30 11.20
CA GLU A 15 -10.46 -6.59 12.48
C GLU A 15 -11.92 -6.19 12.71
N GLY A 16 -12.72 -7.16 13.18
CA GLY A 16 -14.17 -7.01 13.31
C GLY A 16 -14.84 -7.00 11.94
N ALA A 17 -15.43 -5.86 11.55
CA ALA A 17 -16.05 -5.69 10.23
C ALA A 17 -15.13 -5.02 9.19
N ARG A 18 -13.89 -4.68 9.57
CA ARG A 18 -12.95 -3.99 8.68
C ARG A 18 -11.89 -4.96 8.15
N PRO A 19 -11.74 -5.09 6.82
CA PRO A 19 -10.66 -5.84 6.23
C PRO A 19 -9.34 -5.09 6.39
N VAL A 20 -8.31 -5.82 6.80
CA VAL A 20 -6.93 -5.35 6.88
C VAL A 20 -6.10 -6.23 5.95
N LEU A 21 -5.60 -5.61 4.89
CA LEU A 21 -4.70 -6.25 3.93
C LEU A 21 -3.28 -6.13 4.46
N ARG A 22 -2.59 -7.25 4.60
CA ARG A 22 -1.20 -7.28 5.02
C ARG A 22 -0.33 -7.96 3.97
N PHE A 23 0.76 -7.30 3.63
CA PHE A 23 1.74 -7.71 2.65
C PHE A 23 3.10 -7.78 3.33
N GLU A 24 3.85 -8.85 3.06
CA GLU A 24 5.17 -9.06 3.64
C GLU A 24 6.18 -9.14 2.49
N ARG A 25 7.23 -8.32 2.53
CA ARG A 25 8.24 -8.20 1.48
C ARG A 25 9.64 -8.24 2.07
N VAL A 26 10.56 -8.83 1.32
CA VAL A 26 11.98 -8.87 1.67
C VAL A 26 12.76 -8.07 0.66
N LEU A 27 13.39 -7.00 1.10
CA LEU A 27 14.24 -6.15 0.27
C LEU A 27 15.71 -6.43 0.58
N PRO A 28 16.59 -6.63 -0.43
CA PRO A 28 18.03 -6.75 -0.23
C PRO A 28 18.69 -5.38 0.00
N ARG A 29 18.05 -4.54 0.82
CA ARG A 29 18.46 -3.18 1.15
C ARG A 29 18.35 -2.97 2.67
N PRO A 30 19.22 -2.16 3.30
CA PRO A 30 19.12 -1.87 4.72
C PRO A 30 17.86 -1.04 5.04
N PRO A 31 17.35 -1.06 6.29
CA PRO A 31 16.10 -0.38 6.65
C PRO A 31 16.12 1.11 6.35
N GLU A 32 17.28 1.76 6.47
CA GLU A 32 17.43 3.18 6.14
C GLU A 32 17.23 3.48 4.65
N ALA A 33 17.65 2.57 3.77
CA ALA A 33 17.44 2.71 2.33
C ALA A 33 15.96 2.50 1.99
N VAL A 34 15.32 1.49 2.61
CA VAL A 34 13.88 1.27 2.42
C VAL A 34 13.07 2.45 2.97
N TRP A 35 13.45 3.00 4.13
CA TRP A 35 12.84 4.20 4.69
C TRP A 35 12.91 5.39 3.74
N ARG A 36 14.07 5.61 3.09
CA ARG A 36 14.17 6.64 2.05
C ARG A 36 13.18 6.38 0.94
N SER A 37 13.01 5.14 0.47
CA SER A 37 12.02 4.83 -0.57
C SER A 37 10.56 5.05 -0.15
N LEU A 38 10.27 5.15 1.15
CA LEU A 38 8.94 5.47 1.70
C LEU A 38 8.72 6.97 1.96
N THR A 39 9.78 7.76 2.07
CA THR A 39 9.72 9.18 2.48
C THR A 39 10.21 10.16 1.43
N ASP A 40 11.08 9.70 0.53
CA ASP A 40 11.64 10.47 -0.55
C ASP A 40 10.65 10.51 -1.73
N ARG A 41 10.41 11.72 -2.25
CA ARG A 41 9.43 11.96 -3.30
C ARG A 41 9.79 11.28 -4.62
N GLU A 42 11.07 11.27 -4.99
CA GLU A 42 11.54 10.70 -6.25
C GLU A 42 11.46 9.18 -6.18
N GLU A 43 11.83 8.59 -5.05
CA GLU A 43 11.71 7.15 -4.83
C GLU A 43 10.25 6.71 -4.78
N LEU A 44 9.38 7.44 -4.07
CA LEU A 44 7.93 7.16 -4.02
C LEU A 44 7.32 7.17 -5.42
N ALA A 45 7.69 8.14 -6.27
CA ALA A 45 7.19 8.21 -7.65
C ALA A 45 7.55 6.98 -8.49
N GLY A 46 8.55 6.19 -8.09
CA GLY A 46 8.96 4.95 -8.78
C GLY A 46 8.03 3.76 -8.56
N TRP A 47 7.25 3.74 -7.46
CA TRP A 47 6.44 2.56 -7.09
C TRP A 47 5.04 2.90 -6.57
N PHE A 48 4.88 4.05 -5.90
CA PHE A 48 3.62 4.52 -5.35
C PHE A 48 2.72 5.09 -6.45
N PRO A 49 1.39 4.90 -6.40
CA PRO A 49 0.50 5.36 -7.47
C PRO A 49 0.29 6.88 -7.51
N SER A 50 0.78 7.63 -6.51
CA SER A 50 0.62 9.08 -6.38
C SER A 50 1.89 9.74 -5.87
N ALA A 51 2.05 11.04 -6.13
CA ALA A 51 3.09 11.84 -5.50
C ALA A 51 2.64 12.28 -4.10
N ILE A 52 3.36 11.86 -3.06
CA ILE A 52 3.10 12.29 -1.68
C ILE A 52 3.90 13.55 -1.38
N ALA A 53 3.25 14.54 -0.80
CA ALA A 53 3.88 15.74 -0.25
C ALA A 53 3.59 15.82 1.25
N ALA A 54 4.62 15.63 2.07
CA ALA A 54 4.55 15.87 3.50
C ALA A 54 4.75 17.35 3.79
N GLY A 55 3.78 17.98 4.46
CA GLY A 55 3.84 19.35 4.94
C GLY A 55 4.21 19.43 6.43
N GLY A 56 4.20 20.64 6.97
CA GLY A 56 4.51 20.92 8.37
C GLY A 56 5.98 21.28 8.63
N THR A 57 6.31 21.49 9.89
CA THR A 57 7.68 21.86 10.34
C THR A 57 8.65 20.70 10.21
N GLU A 58 8.18 19.48 10.49
CA GLU A 58 8.95 18.24 10.36
C GLU A 58 8.21 17.29 9.42
N PRO A 59 8.67 17.14 8.17
CA PRO A 59 8.02 16.24 7.21
C PRO A 59 8.13 14.81 7.71
N TRP A 60 7.03 14.06 7.59
CA TRP A 60 6.90 12.68 8.08
C TRP A 60 6.94 12.52 9.60
N ALA A 61 6.87 13.58 10.41
CA ALA A 61 6.66 13.46 11.85
C ALA A 61 5.20 13.14 12.16
N ALA A 62 4.92 12.51 13.31
CA ALA A 62 3.54 12.27 13.74
C ALA A 62 2.75 13.59 13.84
N GLY A 63 1.55 13.63 13.27
CA GLY A 63 0.74 14.84 13.09
C GLY A 63 1.09 15.69 11.86
N ALA A 64 2.07 15.29 11.04
CA ALA A 64 2.37 16.00 9.80
C ALA A 64 1.27 15.78 8.75
N PRO A 65 0.73 16.84 8.13
CA PRO A 65 -0.25 16.70 7.06
C PRO A 65 0.40 16.15 5.80
N LEU A 66 -0.26 15.19 5.15
CA LEU A 66 0.15 14.60 3.89
C LEU A 66 -0.86 14.98 2.79
N THR A 67 -0.34 15.24 1.60
CA THR A 67 -1.13 15.55 0.41
C THR A 67 -0.76 14.61 -0.73
N PHE A 68 -1.74 13.98 -1.35
CA PHE A 68 -1.54 12.95 -2.38
C PHE A 68 -1.95 13.48 -3.75
N THR A 69 -0.97 13.78 -4.60
CA THR A 69 -1.22 14.33 -5.94
C THR A 69 -1.14 13.24 -7.00
N PHE A 70 -2.22 13.07 -7.77
CA PHE A 70 -2.24 12.17 -8.93
C PHE A 70 -2.03 12.99 -10.21
N PRO A 71 -0.98 12.73 -11.00
CA PRO A 71 -0.77 13.43 -12.27
C PRO A 71 -1.94 13.13 -13.22
N GLY A 72 -2.65 14.17 -13.66
CA GLY A 72 -3.78 14.07 -14.58
C GLY A 72 -5.16 13.88 -13.93
N ALA A 73 -5.25 13.85 -12.60
CA ALA A 73 -6.54 13.85 -11.92
C ALA A 73 -7.06 15.29 -11.76
N GLU A 74 -8.25 15.55 -12.30
CA GLU A 74 -9.02 16.77 -12.05
C GLU A 74 -9.99 16.50 -10.89
N GLY A 75 -9.65 16.96 -9.68
CA GLY A 75 -10.46 16.71 -8.49
C GLY A 75 -9.82 17.21 -7.19
N PRO A 76 -10.53 17.09 -6.06
CA PRO A 76 -9.97 17.39 -4.74
C PRO A 76 -8.76 16.50 -4.49
N VAL A 77 -7.66 17.10 -4.03
CA VAL A 77 -6.43 16.38 -3.73
C VAL A 77 -6.64 15.58 -2.44
N PRO A 78 -6.53 14.24 -2.46
CA PRO A 78 -6.66 13.46 -1.24
C PRO A 78 -5.64 13.91 -0.21
N THR A 79 -6.07 13.94 1.05
CA THR A 79 -5.25 14.36 2.18
C THR A 79 -5.13 13.24 3.19
N GLY A 80 -4.12 13.35 4.04
CA GLY A 80 -3.84 12.43 5.09
C GLY A 80 -3.04 13.08 6.20
N GLU A 81 -2.71 12.29 7.20
CA GLU A 81 -1.88 12.71 8.32
C GLU A 81 -1.00 11.53 8.73
N VAL A 82 0.24 11.83 9.11
CA VAL A 82 1.13 10.85 9.71
C VAL A 82 0.62 10.50 11.10
N LEU A 83 0.26 9.24 11.30
CA LEU A 83 -0.20 8.72 12.58
C LEU A 83 0.97 8.41 13.50
N GLU A 84 1.98 7.73 12.96
CA GLU A 84 3.17 7.31 13.70
C GLU A 84 4.39 7.36 12.80
N SER A 85 5.53 7.76 13.35
CA SER A 85 6.80 7.80 12.63
C SER A 85 7.93 7.50 13.60
N ASP A 86 8.54 6.33 13.44
CA ASP A 86 9.73 5.87 14.15
C ASP A 86 10.78 5.48 13.11
N ARG A 87 11.63 6.41 12.72
CA ARG A 87 12.64 6.16 11.70
C ARG A 87 13.76 5.24 12.24
N PRO A 88 14.21 4.21 11.49
CA PRO A 88 13.74 3.71 10.18
C PRO A 88 12.85 2.45 10.30
N ARG A 89 12.09 2.29 11.38
CA ARG A 89 11.39 1.05 11.74
C ARG A 89 9.89 1.08 11.49
N LEU A 90 9.25 2.24 11.58
CA LEU A 90 7.79 2.35 11.49
C LEU A 90 7.36 3.65 10.83
N LEU A 91 6.50 3.57 9.83
CA LEU A 91 5.80 4.72 9.28
C LEU A 91 4.32 4.36 9.11
N ALA A 92 3.43 5.09 9.77
CA ALA A 92 2.00 4.93 9.63
C ALA A 92 1.36 6.27 9.30
N TYR A 93 0.46 6.30 8.33
CA TYR A 93 -0.26 7.50 7.94
C TYR A 93 -1.61 7.17 7.34
N THR A 94 -2.51 8.15 7.33
CA THR A 94 -3.80 8.03 6.65
C THR A 94 -3.70 8.50 5.21
N TRP A 95 -4.52 7.92 4.35
CA TRP A 95 -4.78 8.36 3.00
C TRP A 95 -6.28 8.38 2.81
N ASP A 96 -6.88 9.58 2.73
CA ASP A 96 -8.32 9.76 2.55
C ASP A 96 -9.16 9.02 3.60
N GLY A 97 -8.62 8.93 4.82
CA GLY A 97 -9.23 8.20 5.95
C GLY A 97 -8.89 6.70 6.02
N GLU A 98 -8.19 6.14 5.03
CA GLU A 98 -7.69 4.76 5.05
C GLU A 98 -6.29 4.72 5.67
N ALA A 99 -6.08 3.82 6.63
CA ALA A 99 -4.81 3.78 7.37
C ALA A 99 -3.81 2.85 6.68
N LEU A 100 -2.63 3.38 6.38
CA LEU A 100 -1.46 2.67 5.89
C LEU A 100 -0.44 2.56 7.02
N ARG A 101 0.19 1.39 7.14
CA ARG A 101 1.26 1.12 8.11
C ARG A 101 2.38 0.34 7.43
N PHE A 102 3.59 0.85 7.53
CA PHE A 102 4.82 0.25 7.03
C PHE A 102 5.72 -0.05 8.22
N GLU A 103 6.07 -1.32 8.41
CA GLU A 103 6.93 -1.79 9.49
C GLU A 103 8.18 -2.42 8.88
N LEU A 104 9.35 -1.90 9.24
CA LEU A 104 10.65 -2.28 8.71
C LEU A 104 11.45 -2.96 9.81
N SER A 105 11.76 -4.23 9.59
CA SER A 105 12.61 -5.01 10.49
C SER A 105 13.92 -5.38 9.80
N PRO A 106 15.09 -5.10 10.41
CA PRO A 106 16.37 -5.53 9.86
C PRO A 106 16.43 -7.05 9.80
N ARG A 107 17.04 -7.58 8.74
CA ARG A 107 17.29 -9.02 8.57
C ARG A 107 18.77 -9.33 8.82
N PRO A 108 19.10 -10.56 9.26
CA PRO A 108 20.49 -10.98 9.49
C PRO A 108 21.35 -10.94 8.21
N ASP A 109 20.74 -11.06 7.03
CA ASP A 109 21.41 -11.00 5.72
C ASP A 109 21.72 -9.56 5.26
N GLY A 110 21.47 -8.55 6.10
CA GLY A 110 21.65 -7.13 5.76
C GLY A 110 20.50 -6.50 4.96
N GLY A 111 19.50 -7.29 4.59
CA GLY A 111 18.24 -6.81 4.01
C GLY A 111 17.22 -6.32 5.04
N THR A 112 16.01 -6.01 4.56
CA THR A 112 14.89 -5.53 5.37
C THR A 112 13.66 -6.38 5.10
N HIS A 113 12.96 -6.74 6.18
CA HIS A 113 11.62 -7.28 6.12
C HIS A 113 10.63 -6.12 6.26
N LEU A 114 9.91 -5.82 5.19
CA LEU A 114 8.84 -4.83 5.15
C LEU A 114 7.51 -5.54 5.35
N VAL A 115 6.77 -5.13 6.37
CA VAL A 115 5.37 -5.50 6.56
C VAL A 115 4.53 -4.26 6.25
N PHE A 116 3.75 -4.33 5.19
CA PHE A 116 2.78 -3.30 4.83
C PHE A 116 1.39 -3.74 5.24
N SER A 117 0.68 -2.92 6.01
CA SER A 117 -0.71 -3.15 6.40
C SER A 117 -1.57 -1.99 5.94
N TYR A 118 -2.70 -2.30 5.33
CA TYR A 118 -3.66 -1.33 4.82
C TYR A 118 -5.07 -1.69 5.27
N ARG A 119 -5.72 -0.75 5.94
CA ARG A 119 -7.11 -0.89 6.38
C ARG A 119 -8.04 -0.49 5.24
N ALA A 120 -8.52 -1.49 4.52
CA ALA A 120 -9.39 -1.32 3.37
C ALA A 120 -10.87 -1.18 3.78
N THR A 121 -11.68 -0.75 2.83
CA THR A 121 -13.15 -0.86 2.90
C THR A 121 -13.59 -2.23 2.35
N PRO A 122 -14.60 -2.91 2.94
CA PRO A 122 -15.06 -4.24 2.50
C PRO A 122 -15.32 -4.40 1.00
N GLY A 123 -15.94 -3.39 0.37
CA GLY A 123 -16.25 -3.42 -1.07
C GLY A 123 -15.04 -3.19 -1.98
N THR A 124 -14.00 -2.49 -1.51
CA THR A 124 -12.83 -2.13 -2.32
C THR A 124 -11.58 -2.94 -1.98
N ALA A 125 -11.70 -3.94 -1.09
CA ALA A 125 -10.56 -4.70 -0.61
C ALA A 125 -9.81 -5.40 -1.75
N ALA A 126 -10.50 -6.02 -2.70
CA ALA A 126 -9.86 -6.72 -3.81
C ALA A 126 -9.18 -5.74 -4.79
N LEU A 127 -9.83 -4.62 -5.08
CA LEU A 127 -9.30 -3.54 -5.92
C LEU A 127 -7.98 -3.01 -5.35
N ASN A 128 -8.01 -2.68 -4.06
CA ASN A 128 -6.85 -2.17 -3.33
C ASN A 128 -5.77 -3.24 -3.18
N ALA A 129 -6.12 -4.51 -2.93
CA ALA A 129 -5.15 -5.58 -2.81
C ALA A 129 -4.33 -5.76 -4.09
N ALA A 130 -5.01 -5.80 -5.24
CA ALA A 130 -4.36 -5.89 -6.54
C ALA A 130 -3.48 -4.67 -6.83
N GLY A 131 -3.97 -3.46 -6.53
CA GLY A 131 -3.20 -2.21 -6.71
C GLY A 131 -1.93 -2.19 -5.87
N TRP A 132 -2.07 -2.47 -4.57
CA TRP A 132 -0.94 -2.50 -3.64
C TRP A 132 0.07 -3.58 -3.99
N GLN A 133 -0.36 -4.77 -4.43
CA GLN A 133 0.58 -5.82 -4.84
C GLN A 133 1.42 -5.38 -6.03
N VAL A 134 0.81 -4.74 -7.04
CA VAL A 134 1.56 -4.19 -8.19
C VAL A 134 2.54 -3.11 -7.73
N CYS A 135 2.10 -2.18 -6.89
CA CYS A 135 2.96 -1.11 -6.35
C CYS A 135 4.12 -1.67 -5.52
N LEU A 136 3.87 -2.62 -4.64
CA LEU A 136 4.91 -3.25 -3.82
C LEU A 136 5.88 -4.06 -4.68
N ALA A 137 5.41 -4.76 -5.72
CA ALA A 137 6.27 -5.45 -6.67
C ALA A 137 7.22 -4.49 -7.40
N LYS A 138 6.77 -3.27 -7.73
CA LYS A 138 7.65 -2.23 -8.30
C LYS A 138 8.74 -1.81 -7.31
N LEU A 139 8.42 -1.71 -6.02
CA LEU A 139 9.38 -1.36 -4.97
C LEU A 139 10.42 -2.46 -4.74
N THR A 140 10.01 -3.73 -4.78
CA THR A 140 10.87 -4.89 -4.48
C THR A 140 11.67 -5.37 -5.67
N ASP A 141 11.00 -5.54 -6.82
CA ASP A 141 11.54 -6.21 -8.01
C ASP A 141 11.78 -5.24 -9.18
N GLY A 142 11.31 -4.00 -9.05
CA GLY A 142 11.38 -2.97 -10.08
C GLY A 142 10.18 -2.99 -11.04
N PRO A 143 9.96 -1.88 -11.77
CA PRO A 143 8.77 -1.70 -12.60
C PRO A 143 8.62 -2.70 -13.74
N ALA A 144 9.72 -3.24 -14.26
CA ALA A 144 9.71 -4.22 -15.34
C ALA A 144 9.21 -5.61 -14.90
N ARG A 145 9.16 -5.88 -13.59
CA ARG A 145 8.75 -7.17 -13.01
C ARG A 145 7.38 -7.10 -12.33
N ALA A 146 6.72 -5.94 -12.37
CA ALA A 146 5.41 -5.80 -11.77
C ALA A 146 4.38 -6.67 -12.52
N PRO A 147 3.58 -7.49 -11.82
CA PRO A 147 2.56 -8.31 -12.43
C PRO A 147 1.44 -7.46 -13.05
N ALA A 148 0.71 -8.05 -13.99
CA ALA A 148 -0.49 -7.41 -14.53
C ALA A 148 -1.57 -7.29 -13.44
N TRP A 149 -2.23 -6.13 -13.37
CA TRP A 149 -3.22 -5.84 -12.32
C TRP A 149 -4.49 -6.71 -12.44
N GLN A 150 -5.00 -6.91 -13.66
CA GLN A 150 -6.25 -7.63 -13.91
C GLN A 150 -6.27 -9.07 -13.33
N PRO A 151 -5.29 -9.95 -13.61
CA PRO A 151 -5.31 -11.31 -13.05
C PRO A 151 -5.18 -11.34 -11.52
N LEU A 152 -4.50 -10.35 -10.92
CA LEU A 152 -4.45 -10.21 -9.46
C LEU A 152 -5.83 -9.85 -8.90
N PHE A 153 -6.50 -8.88 -9.53
CA PHE A 153 -7.83 -8.45 -9.13
C PHE A 153 -8.83 -9.62 -9.17
N ASP A 154 -8.89 -10.36 -10.29
CA ASP A 154 -9.75 -11.55 -10.41
C ASP A 154 -9.47 -12.59 -9.30
N GLY A 155 -8.19 -12.82 -8.96
CA GLY A 155 -7.79 -13.71 -7.86
C GLY A 155 -8.27 -13.22 -6.49
N TYR A 156 -8.10 -11.93 -6.19
CA TYR A 156 -8.55 -11.34 -4.94
C TYR A 156 -10.07 -11.28 -4.82
N VAL A 157 -10.78 -10.99 -5.91
CA VAL A 157 -12.25 -11.03 -5.94
C VAL A 157 -12.73 -12.43 -5.55
N ALA A 158 -12.22 -13.47 -6.21
CA ALA A 158 -12.61 -14.85 -5.92
C ALA A 158 -12.37 -15.27 -4.46
N GLY A 159 -11.32 -14.74 -3.81
CA GLY A 159 -11.02 -15.06 -2.41
C GLY A 159 -11.66 -14.13 -1.37
N PHE A 160 -11.97 -12.87 -1.74
CA PHE A 160 -12.53 -11.88 -0.81
C PHE A 160 -14.05 -11.84 -0.85
N GLU A 161 -14.69 -12.10 -1.99
CA GLU A 161 -16.15 -12.17 -2.08
C GLU A 161 -16.82 -13.09 -1.05
N PRO A 162 -16.34 -14.32 -0.78
CA PRO A 162 -16.94 -15.17 0.24
C PRO A 162 -16.82 -14.62 1.67
N LEU A 163 -15.88 -13.70 1.93
CA LEU A 163 -15.59 -13.16 3.27
C LEU A 163 -16.18 -11.76 3.48
N LEU A 164 -16.15 -10.93 2.44
CA LEU A 164 -16.48 -9.50 2.48
C LEU A 164 -17.73 -9.15 1.67
N GLY A 165 -18.24 -10.08 0.86
CA GLY A 165 -19.32 -9.83 -0.09
C GLY A 165 -18.82 -9.22 -1.42
N PRO A 166 -19.74 -8.77 -2.29
CA PRO A 166 -19.41 -8.35 -3.64
C PRO A 166 -18.37 -7.24 -3.66
N GLN A 167 -17.35 -7.41 -4.49
CA GLN A 167 -16.24 -6.46 -4.63
C GLN A 167 -16.51 -5.47 -5.77
N GLU A 168 -16.15 -4.21 -5.57
CA GLU A 168 -16.25 -3.16 -6.59
C GLU A 168 -15.23 -3.44 -7.71
N GLY A 169 -15.74 -3.46 -8.94
CA GLY A 169 -14.93 -3.57 -10.15
C GLY A 169 -14.06 -2.33 -10.38
N PRO A 170 -13.05 -2.41 -11.27
CA PRO A 170 -12.30 -1.23 -11.66
C PRO A 170 -13.26 -0.13 -12.13
N PRO A 171 -12.97 1.16 -11.85
CA PRO A 171 -13.74 2.24 -12.43
C PRO A 171 -13.75 2.04 -13.95
N ALA A 172 -14.92 2.24 -14.57
CA ALA A 172 -15.14 2.03 -16.00
C ALA A 172 -14.20 2.83 -16.94
N SER A 173 -13.30 3.64 -16.36
CA SER A 173 -12.28 4.46 -17.04
C SER A 173 -10.90 3.80 -17.16
N VAL A 174 -10.63 2.59 -16.64
CA VAL A 174 -9.47 1.81 -17.11
C VAL A 174 -9.84 1.20 -18.46
N GLY A 175 -9.90 2.10 -19.45
CA GLY A 175 -10.17 1.79 -20.83
C GLY A 175 -9.12 0.84 -21.36
N ARG A 176 -9.59 -0.19 -22.06
CA ARG A 176 -8.88 -0.96 -23.08
C ARG A 176 -7.68 -0.20 -23.65
N GLU A 177 -6.48 -0.59 -23.26
CA GLU A 177 -5.33 -0.37 -24.13
C GLU A 177 -5.31 -1.53 -25.14
N ARG A 178 -5.38 -1.16 -26.41
CA ARG A 178 -5.49 -2.02 -27.60
C ARG A 178 -4.11 -2.29 -28.17
#